data_AF-A0A2E8UM83-F1
#
_entry.id   AF-A0A2E8UM83-F1
#
_cell.length_a   1.000
_cell.length_b   1.000
_cell.length_c   1.000
_cell.angle_alpha   90.00
_cell.angle_beta   90.00
_cell.angle_gamma   90.00
#
_symmetry.space_group_name_H-M   'P 1'
#
loop_
_entity.id
_entity.type
_entity.pdbx_description
1 polymer ?
#
loop_
_entity_poly.entity_id
_entity_poly.type
_entity_poly.pdbx_seq_one_letter_code
_entity_poly.pdbx_strand_id
1 'polypeptide(L)'
;MSVAELEDKRFHRFDHWMRGHNWNGKSAEMDPWPKGVAAKEYFRWAEEKKGRDWLEERDRIERETKERLLREFGEKEARSRKWKEEEERKIKERHLLENRTVIVEFPNGMPQLKYKLVDGHREGVVQRWDENAVLREEVEYTLGQKHGKVTYYHPEGHVEVTGFYQMNQRAGVWQGWHQDGTPSYRSEYRDGELHTWEQFNSKGESRTYGKVKNRFGR
;
A
#
# COMPACT_ATOMS: atom_id res chain seq x y z
N MET A 1 21.54 -5.91 -20.27
CA MET A 1 22.88 -5.53 -20.78
C MET A 1 23.27 -6.62 -21.77
N SER A 2 23.33 -6.26 -23.04
CA SER A 2 23.46 -7.22 -24.15
C SER A 2 24.93 -7.59 -24.38
N VAL A 3 25.17 -8.73 -25.03
CA VAL A 3 26.51 -9.27 -25.38
C VAL A 3 27.38 -8.25 -26.14
N ALA A 4 26.75 -7.28 -26.81
CA ALA A 4 27.42 -6.20 -27.54
C ALA A 4 28.13 -5.17 -26.64
N GLU A 5 27.73 -4.99 -25.39
CA GLU A 5 28.40 -4.05 -24.45
C GLU A 5 29.66 -4.66 -23.81
N LEU A 6 29.89 -5.97 -23.98
CA LEU A 6 31.06 -6.68 -23.46
C LEU A 6 32.21 -6.76 -24.48
N GLU A 7 31.93 -6.60 -25.78
CA GLU A 7 32.96 -6.67 -26.83
C GLU A 7 33.75 -5.36 -27.00
N ASP A 8 33.16 -4.21 -26.65
CA ASP A 8 33.81 -2.89 -26.81
C ASP A 8 34.97 -2.64 -25.82
N LYS A 9 35.04 -3.40 -24.73
CA LYS A 9 36.13 -3.30 -23.74
C LYS A 9 37.36 -4.16 -24.08
N ARG A 10 37.31 -4.96 -25.15
CA ARG A 10 38.39 -5.89 -25.52
C ARG A 10 39.43 -5.27 -26.47
N PHE A 11 39.10 -4.18 -27.16
CA PHE A 11 39.95 -3.57 -28.19
C PHE A 11 40.57 -2.20 -27.85
N HIS A 12 40.36 -1.66 -26.65
CA HIS A 12 40.94 -0.37 -26.23
C HIS A 12 41.94 -0.47 -25.06
N ARG A 13 42.73 -1.55 -25.00
CA ARG A 13 43.91 -1.64 -24.12
C ARG A 13 45.18 -2.15 -24.80
N PHE A 14 45.20 -2.25 -26.13
CA PHE A 14 46.42 -2.56 -26.87
C PHE A 14 47.23 -1.31 -27.25
N ASP A 15 46.67 -0.11 -27.05
CA ASP A 15 47.27 1.14 -27.54
C ASP A 15 47.99 1.96 -26.47
N HIS A 16 47.97 1.50 -25.21
CA HIS A 16 48.63 2.19 -24.10
C HIS A 16 50.04 1.67 -23.78
N TRP A 17 50.47 0.55 -24.38
CA TRP A 17 51.85 0.08 -24.26
C TRP A 17 52.81 0.86 -25.17
N MET A 18 52.33 1.41 -26.29
CA MET A 18 53.15 2.20 -27.24
C MET A 18 53.12 3.72 -26.98
N ARG A 19 52.35 4.21 -26.00
CA ARG A 19 52.21 5.65 -25.70
C ARG A 19 52.52 6.03 -24.24
N GLY A 20 53.48 5.35 -23.65
CA GLY A 20 53.94 5.60 -22.27
C GLY A 20 55.46 5.63 -22.13
N HIS A 21 56.22 5.95 -23.19
CA HIS A 21 57.61 6.37 -23.06
C HIS A 21 57.64 7.90 -23.00
N ASN A 22 57.04 8.47 -21.95
CA ASN A 22 57.48 9.78 -21.50
C ASN A 22 58.85 9.58 -20.84
N TRP A 23 59.88 10.02 -21.55
CA TRP A 23 61.27 10.06 -21.14
C TRP A 23 61.45 11.05 -19.98
N ASN A 24 60.84 10.76 -18.83
CA ASN A 24 61.10 11.48 -17.61
C ASN A 24 60.74 10.63 -16.38
N GLY A 25 61.76 10.17 -15.67
CA GLY A 25 61.70 10.07 -14.22
C GLY A 25 61.34 8.72 -13.59
N LYS A 26 61.86 7.59 -14.07
CA LYS A 26 62.37 6.49 -13.22
C LYS A 26 63.48 5.79 -13.98
N SER A 27 64.74 5.98 -13.56
CA SER A 27 65.82 5.07 -13.94
C SER A 27 65.32 3.65 -13.70
N ALA A 28 65.30 2.83 -14.74
CA ALA A 28 64.98 1.42 -14.59
C ALA A 28 65.96 0.86 -13.56
N GLU A 29 65.46 0.62 -12.34
CA GLU A 29 66.10 -0.31 -11.42
C GLU A 29 66.11 -1.64 -12.18
N MET A 30 67.23 -1.91 -12.86
CA MET A 30 67.48 -3.20 -13.46
C MET A 30 67.44 -4.18 -12.31
N ASP A 31 66.47 -5.08 -12.33
CA ASP A 31 66.41 -6.18 -11.37
C ASP A 31 67.81 -6.80 -11.26
N PRO A 32 68.35 -6.97 -10.04
CA PRO A 32 69.69 -7.51 -9.86
C PRO A 32 69.81 -8.87 -10.52
N TRP A 33 71.01 -9.17 -11.06
CA TRP A 33 71.24 -10.42 -11.77
C TRP A 33 70.81 -11.63 -10.91
N PRO A 34 69.98 -12.53 -11.43
CA PRO A 34 69.48 -13.66 -10.65
C PRO A 34 70.62 -14.58 -10.21
N LYS A 35 70.66 -14.86 -8.91
CA LYS A 35 71.68 -15.74 -8.32
C LYS A 35 71.60 -17.13 -8.95
N GLY A 36 72.73 -17.62 -9.48
CA GLY A 36 72.84 -18.96 -10.05
C GLY A 36 72.46 -19.13 -11.53
N VAL A 37 72.10 -18.05 -12.24
CA VAL A 37 71.77 -18.11 -13.68
C VAL A 37 72.98 -17.68 -14.52
N ALA A 38 73.39 -18.51 -15.47
CA ALA A 38 74.48 -18.17 -16.41
C ALA A 38 74.01 -17.16 -17.47
N ALA A 39 74.91 -16.30 -17.98
CA ALA A 39 74.59 -15.29 -19.00
C ALA A 39 73.90 -15.84 -20.27
N LYS A 40 74.27 -17.06 -20.69
CA LYS A 40 73.65 -17.74 -21.84
C LYS A 40 72.19 -18.19 -21.59
N GLU A 41 71.80 -18.34 -20.32
CA GLU A 41 70.47 -18.85 -19.90
C GLU A 41 69.57 -17.70 -19.42
N TYR A 42 70.11 -16.49 -19.29
CA TYR A 42 69.41 -15.30 -18.85
C TYR A 42 68.17 -14.99 -19.67
N PHE A 43 68.24 -15.12 -21.01
CA PHE A 43 67.10 -14.85 -21.88
C PHE A 43 65.92 -15.79 -21.60
N ARG A 44 66.18 -17.09 -21.44
CA ARG A 44 65.15 -18.08 -21.08
C ARG A 44 64.59 -17.82 -19.69
N TRP A 45 65.46 -17.54 -18.71
CA TRP A 45 65.05 -17.18 -17.36
C TRP A 45 64.18 -15.91 -17.33
N ALA A 46 64.52 -14.89 -18.12
CA ALA A 46 63.79 -13.63 -18.20
C ALA A 46 62.41 -13.80 -18.86
N GLU A 47 62.28 -14.67 -19.87
CA GLU A 47 60.98 -15.02 -20.46
C GLU A 47 60.11 -15.80 -19.48
N GLU A 48 60.67 -16.78 -18.77
CA GLU A 48 59.94 -17.54 -17.75
C GLU A 48 59.52 -16.64 -16.57
N LYS A 49 60.37 -15.70 -16.14
CA LYS A 49 60.03 -14.72 -15.11
C LYS A 49 58.88 -13.83 -15.58
N LYS A 50 58.95 -13.28 -16.80
CA LYS A 50 57.85 -12.50 -17.39
C LYS A 50 56.54 -13.30 -17.46
N GLY A 51 56.62 -14.59 -17.80
CA GLY A 51 55.46 -15.48 -17.82
C GLY A 51 54.86 -15.73 -16.44
N ARG A 52 55.70 -15.94 -15.40
CA ARG A 52 55.26 -16.07 -14.01
C ARG A 52 54.66 -14.78 -13.48
N ASP A 53 55.34 -13.65 -13.66
CA ASP A 53 54.87 -12.34 -13.24
C ASP A 53 53.53 -11.99 -13.91
N TRP A 54 53.35 -12.34 -15.19
CA TRP A 54 52.09 -12.17 -15.92
C TRP A 54 50.96 -13.06 -15.38
N LEU A 55 51.25 -14.32 -15.04
CA LEU A 55 50.28 -15.23 -14.43
C LEU A 55 49.87 -14.77 -13.03
N GLU A 56 50.83 -14.35 -12.20
CA GLU A 56 50.58 -13.80 -10.87
C GLU A 56 49.74 -12.52 -10.93
N GLU A 57 50.04 -11.63 -11.88
CA GLU A 57 49.26 -10.41 -12.14
C GLU A 57 47.83 -10.73 -12.58
N ARG A 58 47.66 -11.68 -13.51
CA ARG A 58 46.35 -12.14 -13.97
C ARG A 58 45.53 -12.72 -12.81
N ASP A 59 46.12 -13.60 -12.01
CA ASP A 59 45.46 -14.25 -10.88
C ASP A 59 45.15 -13.23 -9.76
N ARG A 60 45.96 -12.17 -9.61
CA ARG A 60 45.65 -11.04 -8.74
C ARG A 60 44.42 -10.28 -9.24
N ILE A 61 44.38 -9.91 -10.52
CA ILE A 61 43.25 -9.21 -11.15
C ILE A 61 41.97 -10.07 -11.07
N GLU A 62 42.05 -11.37 -11.33
CA GLU A 62 40.91 -12.28 -11.23
C GLU A 62 40.37 -12.38 -9.80
N ARG A 63 41.25 -12.43 -8.79
CA ARG A 63 40.81 -12.40 -7.38
C ARG A 63 40.16 -11.08 -7.01
N GLU A 64 40.79 -9.96 -7.33
CA GLU A 64 40.25 -8.62 -7.03
C GLU A 64 38.91 -8.38 -7.74
N THR A 65 38.79 -8.81 -9.00
CA THR A 65 37.54 -8.69 -9.76
C THR A 65 36.45 -9.60 -9.19
N LYS A 66 36.77 -10.83 -8.80
CA LYS A 66 35.85 -11.75 -8.13
C LYS A 66 35.38 -11.20 -6.79
N GLU A 67 36.28 -10.68 -5.96
CA GLU A 67 35.95 -10.06 -4.68
C GLU A 67 35.07 -8.82 -4.87
N ARG A 68 35.38 -7.96 -5.86
CA ARG A 68 34.57 -6.80 -6.19
C ARG A 68 33.15 -7.21 -6.61
N LEU A 69 33.02 -8.21 -7.48
CA LEU A 69 31.72 -8.71 -7.93
C LEU A 69 30.91 -9.31 -6.78
N LEU A 70 31.55 -10.05 -5.87
CA LEU A 70 30.90 -10.60 -4.67
C LEU A 70 30.40 -9.48 -3.75
N ARG A 71 31.19 -8.43 -3.54
CA ARG A 71 30.76 -7.25 -2.76
C ARG A 71 29.59 -6.53 -3.43
N GLU A 72 29.68 -6.25 -4.73
CA GLU A 72 28.60 -5.61 -5.48
C GLU A 72 27.31 -6.44 -5.46
N PHE A 73 27.42 -7.76 -5.62
CA PHE A 73 26.29 -8.67 -5.55
C PHE A 73 25.68 -8.67 -4.15
N GLY A 74 26.49 -8.81 -3.10
CA GLY A 74 26.02 -8.74 -1.71
C GLY A 74 25.37 -7.39 -1.37
N GLU A 75 25.91 -6.28 -1.86
CA GLU A 75 25.31 -4.94 -1.73
C GLU A 75 24.00 -4.79 -2.50
N LYS A 76 23.90 -5.37 -3.70
CA LYS A 76 22.66 -5.39 -4.49
C LYS A 76 21.60 -6.24 -3.81
N GLU A 77 21.95 -7.40 -3.28
CA GLU A 77 21.05 -8.25 -2.51
C GLU A 77 20.63 -7.59 -1.20
N ALA A 78 21.54 -6.94 -0.48
CA ALA A 78 21.22 -6.18 0.72
C ALA A 78 20.27 -5.02 0.42
N ARG A 79 20.50 -4.28 -0.68
CA ARG A 79 19.58 -3.24 -1.15
C ARG A 79 18.21 -3.80 -1.53
N SER A 80 18.19 -4.93 -2.23
CA SER A 80 16.94 -5.61 -2.62
C SER A 80 16.16 -6.08 -1.39
N ARG A 81 16.83 -6.65 -0.38
CA ARG A 81 16.21 -7.04 0.89
C ARG A 81 15.62 -5.84 1.63
N LYS A 82 16.41 -4.76 1.80
CA LYS A 82 15.93 -3.54 2.45
C LYS A 82 14.71 -2.94 1.73
N TRP A 83 14.72 -2.93 0.40
CA TRP A 83 13.60 -2.44 -0.39
C TRP A 83 12.33 -3.30 -0.20
N LYS A 84 12.46 -4.63 -0.21
CA LYS A 84 11.34 -5.55 0.06
C LYS A 84 10.77 -5.37 1.47
N GLU A 85 11.64 -5.28 2.47
CA GLU A 85 11.22 -5.04 3.88
C GLU A 85 10.48 -3.71 4.02
N GLU A 86 10.95 -2.65 3.37
CA GLU A 86 10.30 -1.35 3.39
C GLU A 86 8.93 -1.38 2.69
N GLU A 87 8.82 -2.07 1.56
CA GLU A 87 7.57 -2.22 0.82
C GLU A 87 6.55 -3.05 1.61
N GLU A 88 6.99 -4.16 2.22
CA GLU A 88 6.16 -4.96 3.13
C GLU A 88 5.70 -4.13 4.33
N ARG A 89 6.58 -3.28 4.89
CA ARG A 89 6.22 -2.36 5.98
C ARG A 89 5.16 -1.37 5.52
N LYS A 90 5.31 -0.77 4.33
CA LYS A 90 4.31 0.14 3.74
C LYS A 90 2.98 -0.54 3.49
N ILE A 91 3.00 -1.78 3.00
CA ILE A 91 1.78 -2.59 2.78
C ILE A 91 1.09 -2.86 4.12
N LYS A 92 1.83 -3.27 5.16
CA LYS A 92 1.28 -3.50 6.51
C LYS A 92 0.71 -2.22 7.11
N GLU A 93 1.41 -1.10 6.98
CA GLU A 93 0.95 0.21 7.46
C GLU A 93 -0.32 0.65 6.75
N ARG A 94 -0.36 0.52 5.41
CA ARG A 94 -1.55 0.79 4.61
C ARG A 94 -2.72 -0.09 5.05
N HIS A 95 -2.51 -1.39 5.17
CA HIS A 95 -3.53 -2.33 5.62
C HIS A 95 -4.04 -1.98 7.02
N LEU A 96 -3.17 -1.56 7.94
CA LEU A 96 -3.58 -1.11 9.28
C LEU A 96 -4.42 0.17 9.23
N LEU A 97 -4.08 1.11 8.34
CA LEU A 97 -4.85 2.34 8.13
C LEU A 97 -6.21 2.07 7.49
N GLU A 98 -6.29 1.09 6.59
CA GLU A 98 -7.50 0.65 5.90
C GLU A 98 -8.43 -0.18 6.80
N ASN A 99 -7.86 -0.89 7.78
CA ASN A 99 -8.57 -1.81 8.69
C ASN A 99 -8.58 -1.30 10.15
N ARG A 100 -8.90 -0.02 10.36
CA ARG A 100 -8.97 0.60 11.70
C ARG A 100 -10.36 1.05 12.09
N THR A 101 -10.59 1.17 13.40
CA THR A 101 -11.74 1.92 13.94
C THR A 101 -11.35 3.39 14.03
N VAL A 102 -12.12 4.25 13.39
CA VAL A 102 -11.97 5.71 13.47
C VAL A 102 -13.00 6.26 14.43
N ILE A 103 -12.52 7.05 15.38
CA ILE A 103 -13.33 7.84 16.31
C ILE A 103 -12.96 9.30 16.04
N VAL A 104 -13.93 10.09 15.62
CA VAL A 104 -13.82 11.54 15.50
C VAL A 104 -14.45 12.11 16.76
N GLU A 105 -13.74 13.01 17.43
CA GLU A 105 -14.18 13.66 18.67
C GLU A 105 -14.48 15.14 18.41
N PHE A 106 -15.43 15.69 19.16
CA PHE A 106 -15.71 17.12 19.21
C PHE A 106 -14.60 17.88 19.95
N PRO A 107 -14.52 19.22 19.82
CA PRO A 107 -13.56 20.03 20.59
C PRO A 107 -13.68 19.88 22.12
N ASN A 108 -14.84 19.44 22.60
CA ASN A 108 -15.10 19.16 24.02
C ASN A 108 -14.63 17.77 24.48
N GLY A 109 -14.04 16.96 23.59
CA GLY A 109 -13.53 15.61 23.87
C GLY A 109 -14.59 14.49 23.82
N MET A 110 -15.85 14.79 23.48
CA MET A 110 -16.88 13.77 23.33
C MET A 110 -16.85 13.13 21.93
N PRO A 111 -17.17 11.83 21.79
CA PRO A 111 -17.14 11.17 20.49
C PRO A 111 -18.23 11.74 19.57
N GLN A 112 -17.86 12.28 18.42
CA GLN A 112 -18.78 12.76 17.40
C GLN A 112 -19.21 11.65 16.44
N LEU A 113 -18.26 10.82 16.00
CA LEU A 113 -18.51 9.81 14.97
C LEU A 113 -17.59 8.61 15.18
N LYS A 114 -18.16 7.41 15.21
CA LYS A 114 -17.41 6.16 15.32
C LYS A 114 -17.80 5.25 14.17
N TYR A 115 -16.79 4.76 13.47
CA TYR A 115 -16.98 3.79 12.39
C TYR A 115 -15.75 2.91 12.23
N LYS A 116 -15.95 1.71 11.70
CA LYS A 116 -14.87 0.81 11.32
C LYS A 116 -14.61 0.94 9.82
N LEU A 117 -13.35 1.08 9.43
CA LEU A 117 -12.94 0.86 8.06
C LEU A 117 -12.50 -0.60 7.91
N VAL A 118 -12.91 -1.22 6.82
CA VAL A 118 -12.38 -2.48 6.32
C VAL A 118 -12.01 -2.27 4.85
N ASP A 119 -10.76 -2.55 4.49
CA ASP A 119 -10.20 -2.36 3.15
C ASP A 119 -10.48 -0.96 2.56
N GLY A 120 -10.43 0.07 3.42
CA GLY A 120 -10.66 1.47 3.03
C GLY A 120 -12.14 1.88 2.94
N HIS A 121 -13.07 0.95 3.08
CA HIS A 121 -14.51 1.19 3.06
C HIS A 121 -15.11 1.16 4.47
N ARG A 122 -16.20 1.90 4.69
CA ARG A 122 -16.94 1.81 5.96
C ARG A 122 -17.66 0.47 6.04
N GLU A 123 -17.47 -0.24 7.14
CA GLU A 123 -18.03 -1.57 7.37
C GLU A 123 -18.63 -1.68 8.77
N GLY A 124 -19.80 -2.29 8.88
CA GLY A 124 -20.53 -2.46 10.13
C GLY A 124 -21.27 -1.21 10.58
N VAL A 125 -21.46 -1.08 11.88
CA VAL A 125 -22.30 -0.03 12.47
C VAL A 125 -21.52 1.27 12.63
N VAL A 126 -22.04 2.33 12.00
CA VAL A 126 -21.58 3.71 12.13
C VAL A 126 -22.48 4.43 13.11
N GLN A 127 -21.88 5.01 14.14
CA GLN A 127 -22.58 5.74 15.20
C GLN A 127 -22.16 7.21 15.20
N ARG A 128 -23.13 8.12 15.29
CA ARG A 128 -22.88 9.56 15.43
C ARG A 128 -23.57 10.06 16.69
N TRP A 129 -22.84 10.83 17.50
CA TRP A 129 -23.38 11.53 18.66
C TRP A 129 -23.35 13.04 18.45
N ASP A 130 -24.11 13.73 19.29
CA ASP A 130 -24.13 15.19 19.39
C ASP A 130 -23.08 15.72 20.38
N GLU A 131 -22.93 17.03 20.47
CA GLU A 131 -22.00 17.70 21.41
C GLU A 131 -22.28 17.33 22.88
N ASN A 132 -23.52 16.93 23.19
CA ASN A 132 -23.96 16.47 24.51
C ASN A 132 -23.82 14.94 24.72
N ALA A 133 -23.08 14.24 23.86
CA ALA A 133 -22.93 12.78 23.85
C ALA A 133 -24.24 11.97 23.70
N VAL A 134 -25.31 12.61 23.23
CA VAL A 134 -26.56 11.92 22.88
C VAL A 134 -26.40 11.28 21.51
N LEU A 135 -26.67 9.97 21.40
CA LEU A 135 -26.62 9.25 20.12
C LEU A 135 -27.69 9.82 19.18
N ARG A 136 -27.32 10.15 17.95
CA ARG A 136 -28.20 10.76 16.93
C ARG A 136 -28.51 9.85 15.76
N GLU A 137 -27.52 9.08 15.33
CA GLU A 137 -27.62 8.22 14.16
C GLU A 137 -26.84 6.93 14.40
N GLU A 138 -27.47 5.81 14.08
CA GLU A 138 -26.86 4.49 14.01
C GLU A 138 -27.22 3.86 12.67
N VAL A 139 -26.22 3.61 11.83
CA VAL A 139 -26.43 3.10 10.45
C VAL A 139 -25.49 1.95 10.17
N GLU A 140 -26.02 0.87 9.63
CA GLU A 140 -25.22 -0.25 9.14
C GLU A 140 -24.70 0.01 7.72
N TYR A 141 -23.40 -0.22 7.54
CA TYR A 141 -22.70 -0.09 6.27
C TYR A 141 -22.06 -1.41 5.86
N THR A 142 -22.10 -1.71 4.57
CA THR A 142 -21.41 -2.84 3.94
C THR A 142 -20.73 -2.34 2.67
N LEU A 143 -19.43 -2.56 2.54
CA LEU A 143 -18.61 -2.10 1.41
C LEU A 143 -18.78 -0.60 1.12
N GLY A 144 -18.91 0.21 2.18
CA GLY A 144 -19.05 1.67 2.08
C GLY A 144 -20.45 2.15 1.68
N GLN A 145 -21.42 1.25 1.50
CA GLN A 145 -22.82 1.59 1.20
C GLN A 145 -23.70 1.32 2.42
N LYS A 146 -24.74 2.14 2.63
CA LYS A 146 -25.76 1.87 3.66
C LYS A 146 -26.46 0.56 3.30
N HIS A 147 -26.36 -0.44 4.15
CA HIS A 147 -26.95 -1.75 3.93
C HIS A 147 -27.23 -2.38 5.29
N GLY A 148 -28.50 -2.69 5.56
CA GLY A 148 -28.96 -3.19 6.84
C GLY A 148 -29.77 -2.15 7.63
N LYS A 149 -29.74 -2.25 8.96
CA LYS A 149 -30.63 -1.46 9.83
C LYS A 149 -30.11 -0.03 9.98
N VAL A 150 -31.05 0.91 10.07
CA VAL A 150 -30.79 2.29 10.46
C VAL A 150 -31.72 2.74 11.58
N THR A 151 -31.18 3.53 12.51
CA THR A 151 -31.91 4.14 13.62
C THR A 151 -31.47 5.60 13.76
N TYR A 152 -32.43 6.51 13.81
CA TYR A 152 -32.26 7.92 14.10
C TYR A 152 -32.90 8.22 15.45
N TYR A 153 -32.29 9.13 16.22
CA TYR A 153 -32.70 9.47 17.57
C TYR A 153 -32.96 10.98 17.71
N HIS A 154 -34.03 11.29 18.45
CA HIS A 154 -34.40 12.63 18.87
C HIS A 154 -33.32 13.27 19.76
N PRO A 155 -33.33 14.61 19.95
CA PRO A 155 -32.42 15.31 20.87
C PRO A 155 -32.43 14.78 22.30
N GLU A 156 -33.54 14.19 22.72
CA GLU A 156 -33.72 13.61 24.04
C GLU A 156 -33.24 12.15 24.13
N GLY A 157 -32.79 11.56 23.02
CA GLY A 157 -32.29 10.18 22.95
C GLY A 157 -33.35 9.12 22.67
N HIS A 158 -34.61 9.51 22.51
CA HIS A 158 -35.68 8.61 22.07
C HIS A 158 -35.57 8.29 20.58
N VAL A 159 -36.02 7.11 20.16
CA VAL A 159 -35.99 6.72 18.74
C VAL A 159 -36.93 7.62 17.95
N GLU A 160 -36.40 8.28 16.93
CA GLU A 160 -37.16 9.14 16.01
C GLU A 160 -37.60 8.34 14.79
N VAL A 161 -36.68 7.60 14.17
CA VAL A 161 -36.95 6.80 12.96
C VAL A 161 -36.15 5.51 12.99
N THR A 162 -36.73 4.41 12.55
CA THR A 162 -36.00 3.20 12.20
C THR A 162 -36.39 2.74 10.81
N GLY A 163 -35.49 2.01 10.17
CA GLY A 163 -35.77 1.38 8.89
C GLY A 163 -34.62 0.52 8.43
N PHE A 164 -34.67 0.18 7.15
CA PHE A 164 -33.62 -0.60 6.50
C PHE A 164 -33.16 0.09 5.22
N TYR A 165 -31.87 -0.01 4.95
CA TYR A 165 -31.27 0.34 3.68
C TYR A 165 -30.80 -0.93 2.96
N GLN A 166 -30.89 -0.93 1.64
CA GLN A 166 -30.27 -1.92 0.78
C GLN A 166 -29.50 -1.16 -0.31
N MET A 167 -28.16 -1.21 -0.26
CA MET A 167 -27.29 -0.54 -1.25
C MET A 167 -27.63 0.96 -1.42
N ASN A 168 -27.67 1.70 -0.31
CA ASN A 168 -28.05 3.13 -0.22
C ASN A 168 -29.52 3.46 -0.54
N GLN A 169 -30.34 2.49 -0.93
CA GLN A 169 -31.77 2.71 -1.19
C GLN A 169 -32.61 2.29 0.01
N ARG A 170 -33.68 3.02 0.31
CA ARG A 170 -34.60 2.62 1.37
C ARG A 170 -35.26 1.31 1.00
N ALA A 171 -35.28 0.36 1.92
CA ALA A 171 -35.90 -0.94 1.74
C ALA A 171 -36.69 -1.32 2.99
N GLY A 172 -37.70 -2.17 2.82
CA GLY A 172 -38.50 -2.70 3.91
C GLY A 172 -39.34 -1.64 4.62
N VAL A 173 -39.61 -1.88 5.89
CA VAL A 173 -40.50 -1.04 6.69
C VAL A 173 -39.69 0.05 7.38
N TRP A 174 -40.16 1.28 7.21
CA TRP A 174 -39.69 2.47 7.89
C TRP A 174 -40.75 2.93 8.88
N GLN A 175 -40.36 3.20 10.11
CA GLN A 175 -41.25 3.66 11.17
C GLN A 175 -40.67 4.91 11.80
N GLY A 176 -41.51 5.92 11.98
CA GLY A 176 -41.16 7.13 12.72
C GLY A 176 -42.05 7.29 13.95
N TRP A 177 -41.49 7.86 15.01
CA TRP A 177 -42.15 8.13 16.28
C TRP A 177 -42.06 9.60 16.64
N HIS A 178 -43.12 10.10 17.26
CA HIS A 178 -43.13 11.39 17.92
C HIS A 178 -42.23 11.36 19.16
N GLN A 179 -41.95 12.55 19.70
CA GLN A 179 -41.08 12.72 20.86
C GLN A 179 -41.64 12.06 22.14
N ASP A 180 -42.96 11.91 22.22
CA ASP A 180 -43.66 11.17 23.28
C ASP A 180 -43.60 9.63 23.12
N GLY A 181 -42.94 9.15 22.06
CA GLY A 181 -42.85 7.73 21.71
C GLY A 181 -44.07 7.17 20.97
N THR A 182 -45.09 7.98 20.70
CA THR A 182 -46.25 7.54 19.90
C THR A 182 -45.84 7.37 18.42
N PRO A 183 -46.35 6.34 17.72
CA PRO A 183 -46.05 6.17 16.31
C PRO A 183 -46.57 7.38 15.52
N SER A 184 -45.70 7.94 14.67
CA SER A 184 -46.02 9.09 13.82
C SER A 184 -46.37 8.64 12.41
N TYR A 185 -45.56 7.75 11.85
CA TYR A 185 -45.81 7.21 10.52
C TYR A 185 -45.17 5.84 10.34
N ARG A 186 -45.66 5.10 9.34
CA ARG A 186 -45.08 3.87 8.84
C ARG A 186 -45.06 3.92 7.33
N SER A 187 -43.96 3.52 6.71
CA SER A 187 -43.85 3.37 5.26
C SER A 187 -43.23 2.04 4.90
N GLU A 188 -43.59 1.51 3.74
CA GLU A 188 -42.96 0.33 3.17
C GLU A 188 -42.32 0.71 1.84
N TYR A 189 -41.04 0.41 1.72
CA TYR A 189 -40.26 0.61 0.51
C TYR A 189 -39.91 -0.73 -0.13
N ARG A 190 -40.08 -0.84 -1.45
CA ARG A 190 -39.69 -2.01 -2.25
C ARG A 190 -38.89 -1.51 -3.44
N ASP A 191 -37.69 -2.06 -3.62
CA ASP A 191 -36.76 -1.68 -4.70
C ASP A 191 -36.50 -0.16 -4.75
N GLY A 192 -36.39 0.48 -3.57
CA GLY A 192 -36.19 1.93 -3.44
C GLY A 192 -37.45 2.78 -3.62
N GLU A 193 -38.57 2.19 -4.07
CA GLU A 193 -39.83 2.90 -4.26
C GLU A 193 -40.76 2.81 -3.04
N LEU A 194 -41.43 3.92 -2.73
CA LEU A 194 -42.48 3.94 -1.71
C LEU A 194 -43.71 3.15 -2.22
N HIS A 195 -44.07 2.09 -1.50
CA HIS A 195 -45.20 1.22 -1.83
C HIS A 195 -46.45 1.62 -1.04
N THR A 196 -46.30 1.73 0.28
CA THR A 196 -47.36 2.17 1.21
C THR A 196 -46.80 3.18 2.20
N TRP A 197 -47.66 4.11 2.61
CA TRP A 197 -47.39 5.10 3.64
C TRP A 197 -48.63 5.19 4.52
N GLU A 198 -48.44 5.17 5.83
CA GLU A 198 -49.47 5.30 6.84
C GLU A 198 -49.04 6.41 7.79
N GLN A 199 -49.88 7.42 7.97
CA GLN A 199 -49.67 8.46 8.96
C GLN A 199 -50.61 8.22 10.13
N PHE A 200 -50.08 8.23 11.34
CA PHE A 200 -50.83 8.13 12.58
C PHE A 200 -51.00 9.53 13.16
N ASN A 201 -52.20 9.84 13.64
CA ASN A 201 -52.45 11.03 14.42
C ASN A 201 -52.35 10.71 15.93
N SER A 202 -52.29 11.75 16.77
CA SER A 202 -52.18 11.61 18.23
C SER A 202 -53.34 10.85 18.91
N LYS A 203 -54.41 10.54 18.17
CA LYS A 203 -55.56 9.74 18.63
C LYS A 203 -55.53 8.28 18.15
N GLY A 204 -54.49 7.88 17.41
CA GLY A 204 -54.32 6.52 16.90
C GLY A 204 -55.09 6.20 15.61
N GLU A 205 -55.78 7.17 15.00
CA GLU A 205 -56.37 6.99 13.68
C GLU A 205 -55.28 7.10 12.61
N SER A 206 -55.27 6.15 11.69
CA SER A 206 -54.29 6.11 10.60
C SER A 206 -54.91 6.52 9.27
N ARG A 207 -54.19 7.33 8.49
CA ARG A 207 -54.49 7.54 7.07
C ARG A 207 -53.46 6.81 6.23
N THR A 208 -53.93 5.86 5.42
CA THR A 208 -53.09 5.07 4.50
C THR A 208 -53.14 5.67 3.10
N TYR A 209 -51.97 5.91 2.54
CA TYR A 209 -51.72 6.38 1.18
C TYR A 209 -50.83 5.34 0.49
N GLY A 210 -51.23 4.85 -0.68
CA GLY A 210 -50.45 3.85 -1.42
C GLY A 210 -50.76 3.90 -2.91
N LYS A 211 -49.95 3.20 -3.73
CA LYS A 211 -50.27 3.00 -5.16
C LYS A 211 -51.58 2.19 -5.24
N VAL A 212 -52.71 2.88 -5.37
CA VAL A 212 -53.99 2.27 -5.71
C VAL A 212 -53.81 1.65 -7.10
N LYS A 213 -53.72 0.32 -7.20
CA LYS A 213 -54.03 -0.34 -8.47
C LYS A 213 -55.49 -0.01 -8.77
N ASN A 214 -55.72 0.88 -9.72
CA ASN A 214 -57.06 1.14 -10.24
C ASN A 214 -57.73 -0.20 -10.53
N ARG A 215 -58.88 -0.47 -9.89
CA ARG A 215 -59.71 -1.67 -10.11
C ARG A 215 -60.39 -1.66 -11.49
N PHE A 216 -60.24 -0.58 -12.26
CA PHE A 216 -60.74 -0.46 -13.61
C PHE A 216 -59.56 -0.47 -14.59
N GLY A 217 -59.13 -1.68 -14.97
CA GLY A 217 -58.42 -1.85 -16.23
C GLY A 217 -59.39 -1.53 -17.37
N ARG A 218 -59.04 -0.54 -18.18
CA ARG A 218 -59.55 -0.37 -19.54
C ARG A 218 -58.47 -0.79 -20.51
#